data_AF-A0A7S3S149-F1
#
_entry.id   AF-A0A7S3S149-F1
#
_cell.length_a   1.000
_cell.length_b   1.000
_cell.length_c   1.000
_cell.angle_alpha   90.00
_cell.angle_beta   90.00
_cell.angle_gamma   90.00
#
_symmetry.space_group_name_H-M   'P 1'
#
loop_
_entity.id
_entity.type
_entity.pdbx_description
1 polymer ?
#
loop_
_entity_poly.entity_id
_entity_poly.type
_entity_poly.pdbx_seq_one_letter_code
_entity_poly.pdbx_strand_id
1 'polypeptide(L)'
;RAGLGGASAVGLAAYGAHALQLPPDFKRSFDNGNRMHLIHSAVLVAAPSFPRPLLTGSLFAMGILAFSGSCYVVAFTQDKKYGKLAPVGGITLMAAWLTLLI
;
A
#
# COMPACT_ATOMS: atom_id res chain seq x y z
N ARG A 1 3.39 5.89 -12.93
CA ARG A 1 3.21 5.79 -11.46
C ARG A 1 2.53 4.48 -11.07
N ALA A 2 1.33 4.19 -11.59
CA ALA A 2 0.61 2.93 -11.33
C ALA A 2 1.42 1.67 -11.65
N GLY A 3 2.09 1.63 -12.82
CA GLY A 3 2.92 0.48 -13.21
C GLY A 3 4.07 0.17 -12.26
N LEU A 4 4.70 1.18 -11.66
CA LEU A 4 5.76 0.99 -10.65
C LEU A 4 5.19 0.43 -9.33
N GLY A 5 4.04 0.95 -8.89
CA GLY A 5 3.32 0.43 -7.72
C GLY A 5 2.88 -1.02 -7.92
N GLY A 6 2.27 -1.32 -9.07
CA GLY A 6 1.86 -2.69 -9.43
C GLY A 6 3.05 -3.66 -9.50
N ALA A 7 4.12 -3.31 -10.22
CA ALA A 7 5.29 -4.17 -10.34
C ALA A 7 5.96 -4.44 -8.98
N SER A 8 6.11 -3.41 -8.15
CA SER A 8 6.70 -3.57 -6.81
C SER A 8 5.80 -4.39 -5.88
N ALA A 9 4.48 -4.20 -5.93
CA ALA A 9 3.53 -4.98 -5.15
C ALA A 9 3.52 -6.48 -5.56
N VAL A 10 3.63 -6.77 -6.86
CA VAL A 10 3.76 -8.15 -7.35
C VAL A 10 5.11 -8.75 -6.93
N GLY A 11 6.20 -8.00 -7.07
CA GLY A 11 7.54 -8.45 -6.63
C GLY A 11 7.60 -8.75 -5.14
N LEU A 12 7.01 -7.88 -4.31
CA LEU A 12 6.91 -8.07 -2.86
C LEU A 12 6.00 -9.25 -2.51
N ALA A 13 4.91 -9.48 -3.25
CA ALA A 13 4.09 -10.67 -3.08
C ALA A 13 4.90 -11.96 -3.30
N ALA A 14 5.64 -12.02 -4.42
CA ALA A 14 6.44 -13.18 -4.78
C ALA A 14 7.56 -13.44 -3.77
N TYR A 15 8.27 -12.37 -3.38
CA TYR A 15 9.33 -12.43 -2.37
C TYR A 15 8.80 -12.86 -1.00
N GLY A 16 7.68 -12.28 -0.57
CA GLY A 16 7.00 -12.64 0.67
C GLY A 16 6.57 -14.09 0.72
N ALA A 17 6.06 -14.64 -0.39
CA ALA A 17 5.57 -16.02 -0.44
C ALA A 17 6.68 -17.08 -0.46
N HIS A 18 7.82 -16.80 -1.11
CA HIS A 18 8.83 -17.84 -1.39
C HIS A 18 10.15 -17.66 -0.64
N ALA A 19 10.58 -16.41 -0.41
CA ALA A 19 11.90 -16.11 0.15
C ALA A 19 11.84 -15.60 1.59
N LEU A 20 10.71 -15.05 2.01
CA LEU A 20 10.58 -14.39 3.30
C LEU A 20 9.99 -15.32 4.39
N GLN A 21 10.85 -15.73 5.32
CA GLN A 21 10.43 -16.41 6.55
C GLN A 21 10.36 -15.41 7.70
N LEU A 22 9.14 -15.08 8.13
CA LEU A 22 8.88 -14.16 9.24
C LEU A 22 8.07 -14.85 10.34
N PRO A 23 8.23 -14.45 11.61
CA PRO A 23 7.29 -14.82 12.66
C PRO A 23 5.85 -14.41 12.30
N PRO A 24 4.82 -15.12 12.80
CA PRO A 24 3.44 -14.98 12.34
C PRO A 24 2.90 -13.55 12.37
N ASP A 25 3.20 -12.79 13.42
CA ASP A 25 2.76 -11.40 13.59
C ASP A 25 3.26 -10.47 12.48
N PHE A 26 4.53 -10.60 12.13
CA PHE A 26 5.18 -9.77 11.13
C PHE A 26 4.84 -10.21 9.72
N LYS A 27 4.65 -11.53 9.52
CA LYS A 27 4.12 -12.06 8.27
C LYS A 27 2.74 -11.51 7.99
N ARG A 28 1.85 -11.50 8.99
CA ARG A 28 0.51 -10.88 8.86
C ARG A 28 0.60 -9.40 8.53
N SER A 29 1.53 -8.66 9.12
CA SER A 29 1.74 -7.23 8.79
C SER A 29 2.18 -7.05 7.34
N PHE A 30 3.16 -7.84 6.89
CA PHE A 30 3.65 -7.84 5.51
C PHE A 30 2.51 -8.14 4.52
N ASP A 31 1.76 -9.22 4.75
CA ASP A 31 0.70 -9.68 3.84
C ASP A 31 -0.43 -8.66 3.75
N ASN A 32 -0.83 -8.04 4.87
CA ASN A 32 -1.79 -6.94 4.88
C ASN A 32 -1.28 -5.72 4.11
N GLY A 33 -0.03 -5.32 4.33
CA GLY A 33 0.61 -4.23 3.60
C GLY A 33 0.62 -4.49 2.10
N ASN A 34 0.99 -5.70 1.70
CA ASN A 34 1.07 -6.13 0.31
C ASN A 34 -0.30 -6.20 -0.37
N ARG A 35 -1.30 -6.73 0.31
CA ARG A 35 -2.69 -6.74 -0.18
C ARG A 35 -3.19 -5.32 -0.46
N MET A 36 -2.96 -4.39 0.47
CA MET A 36 -3.35 -2.99 0.26
C MET A 36 -2.53 -2.32 -0.85
N HIS A 37 -1.25 -2.67 -1.00
CA HIS A 37 -0.41 -2.14 -2.06
C HIS A 37 -0.94 -2.55 -3.45
N LEU A 38 -1.27 -3.83 -3.63
CA LEU A 38 -1.82 -4.36 -4.89
C LEU A 38 -3.16 -3.75 -5.25
N ILE A 39 -4.13 -3.77 -4.31
CA ILE A 39 -5.50 -3.28 -4.56
C ILE A 39 -5.47 -1.82 -5.01
N HIS A 40 -4.77 -0.96 -4.28
CA HIS A 40 -4.76 0.47 -4.58
C HIS A 40 -3.88 0.82 -5.78
N SER A 41 -2.82 0.03 -6.05
CA SER A 41 -2.05 0.18 -7.29
C SER A 41 -2.88 -0.16 -8.52
N ALA A 42 -3.77 -1.16 -8.44
CA ALA A 42 -4.70 -1.50 -9.50
C ALA A 42 -5.71 -0.35 -9.73
N VAL A 43 -6.26 0.23 -8.66
CA VAL A 43 -7.13 1.43 -8.78
C VAL A 43 -6.37 2.61 -9.40
N LEU A 44 -5.08 2.77 -9.09
CA LEU A 44 -4.23 3.84 -9.64
C LEU A 44 -4.10 3.75 -11.17
N VAL A 45 -4.29 2.58 -11.78
CA VAL A 45 -4.31 2.41 -13.24
C VAL A 45 -5.49 3.17 -13.85
N ALA A 46 -6.64 3.14 -13.18
CA ALA A 46 -7.84 3.85 -13.61
C ALA A 46 -7.85 5.35 -13.22
N ALA A 47 -6.85 5.81 -12.43
CA ALA A 47 -6.79 7.18 -11.94
C ALA A 47 -6.96 8.28 -13.01
N PRO A 48 -6.37 8.16 -14.23
CA PRO A 48 -6.53 9.17 -15.28
C PRO A 48 -7.97 9.36 -15.76
N SER A 49 -8.86 8.39 -15.54
CA SER A 49 -10.24 8.40 -16.01
C SER A 49 -11.22 9.02 -15.00
N PHE A 50 -10.77 9.39 -13.79
CA PHE A 50 -11.63 9.97 -12.76
C PHE A 50 -11.73 11.51 -12.88
N PRO A 51 -12.76 12.15 -12.29
CA PRO A 51 -12.98 13.59 -12.42
C PRO A 51 -11.82 14.45 -11.90
N ARG A 52 -11.07 13.98 -10.89
CA ARG A 52 -9.91 14.66 -10.30
C ARG A 52 -8.65 13.79 -10.31
N PRO A 53 -8.08 13.50 -11.49
CA PRO A 53 -7.07 12.44 -11.64
C PRO A 53 -5.79 12.71 -10.83
N LEU A 54 -5.36 13.97 -10.75
CA LEU A 54 -4.17 14.37 -9.99
C LEU A 54 -4.36 14.22 -8.47
N LEU A 55 -5.54 14.60 -7.96
CA LEU A 55 -5.86 14.52 -6.54
C LEU A 55 -6.05 13.07 -6.10
N THR A 56 -6.88 12.32 -6.84
CA THR A 56 -7.14 10.90 -6.58
C THR A 56 -5.86 10.08 -6.68
N GLY A 57 -5.08 10.29 -7.74
CA GLY A 57 -3.81 9.60 -7.96
C GLY A 57 -2.75 9.92 -6.90
N SER A 58 -2.66 11.17 -6.44
CA SER A 58 -1.69 11.54 -5.40
C SER A 58 -2.07 10.96 -4.03
N LEU A 59 -3.36 11.01 -3.66
CA LEU A 59 -3.85 10.44 -2.40
C LEU A 59 -3.66 8.92 -2.34
N PHE A 60 -3.99 8.19 -3.41
CA PHE A 60 -3.71 6.75 -3.43
C PHE A 60 -2.21 6.45 -3.37
N ALA A 61 -1.36 7.17 -4.10
CA ALA A 61 0.08 6.96 -4.07
C ALA A 61 0.67 7.23 -2.68
N MET A 62 0.31 8.35 -2.05
CA MET A 62 0.74 8.70 -0.69
C MET A 62 0.22 7.71 0.35
N GLY A 63 -1.05 7.32 0.23
CA GLY A 63 -1.69 6.35 1.11
C GLY A 63 -1.03 4.97 1.04
N ILE A 64 -0.70 4.49 -0.17
CA ILE A 64 0.06 3.25 -0.39
C ILE A 64 1.42 3.33 0.30
N LEU A 65 2.18 4.40 0.07
CA LEU A 65 3.52 4.55 0.63
C LEU A 65 3.48 4.59 2.16
N ALA A 66 2.56 5.35 2.75
CA ALA A 66 2.43 5.47 4.19
C ALA A 66 1.91 4.17 4.84
N PHE A 67 0.87 3.55 4.28
CA PHE A 67 0.29 2.33 4.82
C PHE A 67 1.15 1.10 4.54
N SER A 68 1.32 0.74 3.27
CA SER A 68 2.03 -0.47 2.88
C SER A 68 3.52 -0.37 3.18
N GLY A 69 4.13 0.80 2.97
CA GLY A 69 5.54 1.02 3.31
C GLY A 69 5.82 0.82 4.79
N SER A 70 4.97 1.34 5.68
CA SER A 70 5.15 1.11 7.13
C SER A 70 4.97 -0.35 7.53
N CYS A 71 4.01 -1.06 6.94
CA CYS A 71 3.87 -2.51 7.13
C CYS A 71 5.12 -3.30 6.67
N TYR A 72 5.73 -2.93 5.53
CA TYR A 72 6.97 -3.56 5.09
C TYR A 72 8.13 -3.26 6.03
N VAL A 73 8.26 -2.01 6.50
CA VAL A 73 9.31 -1.66 7.48
C VAL A 73 9.12 -2.46 8.75
N VAL A 74 7.91 -2.53 9.32
CA VAL A 74 7.61 -3.37 10.50
C VAL A 74 7.97 -4.83 10.24
N ALA A 75 7.67 -5.35 9.06
CA ALA A 75 7.97 -6.73 8.69
C ALA A 75 9.47 -7.00 8.51
N PHE A 76 10.25 -6.06 7.98
CA PHE A 76 11.69 -6.25 7.80
C PHE A 76 12.51 -5.97 9.06
N THR A 77 12.14 -4.95 9.83
CA THR A 77 12.85 -4.60 11.08
C THR A 77 12.39 -5.43 12.28
N GLN A 78 11.25 -6.12 12.15
CA GLN A 78 10.60 -6.83 13.25
C GLN A 78 10.28 -5.89 14.45
N ASP A 79 10.09 -4.59 14.18
CA ASP A 79 9.76 -3.59 15.20
C ASP A 79 8.42 -2.91 14.88
N LYS A 80 7.43 -3.15 15.75
CA LYS A 80 6.06 -2.62 15.62
C LYS A 80 6.00 -1.09 15.77
N LYS A 81 7.03 -0.42 16.29
CA LYS A 81 7.08 1.05 16.45
C LYS A 81 6.94 1.78 15.12
N TYR A 82 7.44 1.21 14.03
CA TYR A 82 7.33 1.80 12.70
C TYR A 82 5.91 1.73 12.12
N GLY A 83 5.01 0.96 12.73
CA GLY A 83 3.61 0.82 12.31
C GLY A 83 2.74 2.04 12.63
N LYS A 84 3.25 3.03 13.37
CA LYS A 84 2.50 4.25 13.75
C LYS A 84 2.05 5.09 12.55
N LEU A 85 2.69 4.94 11.39
CA LEU A 85 2.31 5.64 10.17
C LEU A 85 1.16 4.95 9.41
N ALA A 86 0.89 3.67 9.69
CA ALA A 86 -0.16 2.91 8.99
C ALA A 86 -1.55 3.54 9.15
N PRO A 87 -2.02 3.99 10.33
CA PRO A 87 -3.32 4.64 10.46
C PRO A 87 -3.47 5.89 9.58
N VAL A 88 -2.41 6.71 9.48
CA VAL A 88 -2.40 7.92 8.63
C VAL A 88 -2.51 7.53 7.15
N GLY A 89 -1.76 6.50 6.73
CA GLY A 89 -1.89 5.94 5.39
C GLY A 89 -3.29 5.39 5.11
N GLY A 90 -3.90 4.70 6.07
CA GLY A 90 -5.27 4.19 5.96
C GLY A 90 -6.30 5.30 5.78
N ILE A 91 -6.22 6.38 6.57
CA ILE A 91 -7.09 7.55 6.43
C ILE A 91 -6.89 8.22 5.06
N THR A 92 -5.64 8.31 4.59
CA THR A 92 -5.32 8.87 3.27
C THR A 92 -5.93 8.03 2.15
N LEU A 93 -5.89 6.70 2.26
CA LEU A 93 -6.54 5.80 1.31
C LEU A 93 -8.07 5.93 1.35
N MET A 94 -8.68 6.08 2.53
CA MET A 94 -10.12 6.36 2.64
C MET A 94 -10.48 7.66 1.94
N ALA A 95 -9.71 8.74 2.17
CA ALA A 95 -9.91 10.01 1.47
C ALA A 95 -9.76 9.85 -0.05
N ALA A 96 -8.78 9.07 -0.51
CA ALA A 96 -8.61 8.76 -1.94
C ALA A 96 -9.85 8.10 -2.55
N TRP A 97 -10.43 7.11 -1.87
CA TRP A 97 -11.69 6.48 -2.29
C TRP A 97 -12.86 7.47 -2.33
N LEU A 98 -12.97 8.35 -1.34
CA LEU A 98 -14.01 9.38 -1.32
C LEU A 98 -13.88 10.37 -2.48
N THR A 99 -12.67 10.63 -2.99
CA THR A 99 -12.50 11.49 -4.16
C THR A 99 -13.10 10.90 -5.45
N LEU A 100 -13.41 9.61 -5.48
CA LEU A 100 -14.09 8.98 -6.62
C LEU A 100 -15.58 9.36 -6.69
N LEU A 101 -16.15 9.89 -5.61
CA LEU A 101 -17.56 10.31 -5.54
C LEU A 101 -17.80 11.71 -6.13
N ILE A 102 -16.73 12.47 -6.41
CA ILE A 102 -16.76 13.89 -6.77
C ILE A 102 -16.04 14.18 -8.07
#